data_AF-A0A243CUV4-F1
#
_entry.id   AF-A0A243CUV4-F1
#
_cell.length_a   1.000
_cell.length_b   1.000
_cell.length_c   1.000
_cell.angle_alpha   90.00
_cell.angle_beta   90.00
_cell.angle_gamma   90.00
#
_symmetry.space_group_name_H-M   'P 1'
#
loop_
_entity.id
_entity.type
_entity.pdbx_description
1 polymer ?
#
loop_
_entity_poly.entity_id
_entity_poly.type
_entity_poly.pdbx_seq_one_letter_code
_entity_poly.pdbx_strand_id
1 'polypeptide(L)'
;MVYWYRPTVIRDEIDGKVTYKKKFKADKLQKNYQQLADTFGFTKLQVKRACDLLTDMLLIKIEFRTINADGKILNNVMFVEPVPTEIKKISSMYQQIEEDPGYLEVNRVVTSKSRPSSLTSKESPNFKVKTNTEITTKITTENVSSSIFSFYENNFGILNSFIAENISQWVNDTSEELVQAAMERALKQQKKWNYAEGILKQWVNNNVKTLKDVDALETEYQRNKGVKKRVGINRKSDDSDSEYIGL
;
A
#
# COMPACT_ATOMS: atom_id res chain seq x y z
N MET A 1 -3.90 -24.84 -3.65
CA MET A 1 -3.16 -25.82 -2.82
C MET A 1 -1.71 -25.36 -2.66
N VAL A 2 -1.27 -25.16 -1.43
CA VAL A 2 0.03 -24.60 -1.01
C VAL A 2 1.17 -25.56 -1.40
N TYR A 3 1.61 -25.54 -2.66
CA TYR A 3 2.53 -26.52 -3.27
C TYR A 3 3.92 -26.62 -2.58
N TRP A 4 4.32 -25.57 -1.86
CA TRP A 4 5.57 -25.49 -1.10
C TRP A 4 5.51 -26.16 0.28
N TYR A 5 4.31 -26.50 0.77
CA TYR A 5 4.12 -27.19 2.05
C TYR A 5 3.93 -28.69 1.90
N ARG A 6 3.71 -29.21 0.67
CA ARG A 6 3.75 -30.65 0.44
C ARG A 6 5.20 -31.14 0.53
N PRO A 7 5.52 -32.04 1.49
CA PRO A 7 6.86 -32.62 1.56
C PRO A 7 7.13 -33.44 0.30
N THR A 8 8.35 -33.34 -0.22
CA THR A 8 8.76 -34.20 -1.34
C THR A 8 9.05 -35.59 -0.76
N VAL A 9 8.31 -36.57 -1.25
CA VAL A 9 8.51 -37.99 -0.93
C VAL A 9 9.75 -38.45 -1.69
N ILE A 10 10.83 -38.73 -0.99
CA ILE A 10 12.00 -39.42 -1.55
C ILE A 10 11.86 -40.88 -1.14
N ARG A 11 11.89 -41.77 -2.13
CA ARG A 11 11.88 -43.22 -1.91
C ARG A 11 13.28 -43.73 -2.18
N ASP A 12 13.92 -44.25 -1.15
CA ASP A 12 15.18 -44.95 -1.33
C ASP A 12 14.89 -46.35 -1.89
N GLU A 13 15.44 -46.64 -3.07
CA GLU A 13 15.15 -47.82 -3.89
C GLU A 13 15.67 -49.14 -3.25
N ILE A 14 16.55 -49.02 -2.25
CA ILE A 14 17.25 -50.17 -1.62
C ILE A 14 16.56 -50.60 -0.31
N ASP A 15 16.01 -49.66 0.47
CA ASP A 15 15.44 -49.93 1.82
C ASP A 15 13.93 -49.65 1.92
N GLY A 16 13.28 -49.15 0.86
CA GLY A 16 11.84 -48.84 0.85
C GLY A 16 11.42 -47.74 1.83
N LYS A 17 12.37 -47.10 2.51
CA LYS A 17 12.12 -46.08 3.54
C LYS A 17 11.71 -44.77 2.88
N VAL A 18 10.53 -44.29 3.23
CA VAL A 18 10.02 -43.01 2.75
C VAL A 18 10.59 -41.90 3.64
N THR A 19 11.43 -41.03 3.07
CA THR A 19 11.91 -39.83 3.74
C THR A 19 11.24 -38.58 3.17
N TYR A 20 10.95 -37.63 4.04
CA TYR A 20 10.26 -36.38 3.69
C TYR A 20 11.27 -35.23 3.71
N LYS A 21 11.49 -34.58 2.55
CA LYS A 21 12.37 -33.41 2.46
C LYS A 21 11.56 -32.12 2.32
N LYS A 22 11.86 -31.15 3.17
CA LYS A 22 11.33 -29.78 3.10
C LYS A 22 11.90 -29.06 1.88
N LYS A 23 11.06 -28.36 1.11
CA LYS A 23 11.47 -27.71 -0.16
C LYS A 23 12.24 -26.38 0.02
N PHE A 24 12.43 -25.91 1.25
CA PHE A 24 13.11 -24.64 1.55
C PHE A 24 14.05 -24.78 2.74
N LYS A 25 15.16 -24.03 2.71
CA LYS A 25 16.27 -24.11 3.68
C LYS A 25 15.93 -23.50 5.05
N ALA A 26 14.94 -22.60 5.12
CA ALA A 26 14.59 -21.84 6.33
C ALA A 26 13.38 -22.42 7.09
N ASP A 27 13.05 -21.84 8.24
CA ASP A 27 11.89 -22.16 9.08
C ASP A 27 10.56 -21.86 8.37
N LYS A 28 10.44 -20.68 7.76
CA LYS A 28 9.24 -20.19 7.06
C LYS A 28 9.53 -19.86 5.60
N LEU A 29 8.50 -19.80 4.76
CA LEU A 29 8.69 -19.52 3.35
C LEU A 29 9.02 -18.03 3.15
N GLN A 30 10.25 -17.75 2.74
CA GLN A 30 10.65 -16.41 2.34
C GLN A 30 10.11 -16.08 0.94
N LYS A 31 9.23 -15.08 0.84
CA LYS A 31 8.68 -14.59 -0.43
C LYS A 31 8.35 -13.11 -0.35
N ASN A 32 8.40 -12.42 -1.48
CA ASN A 32 7.83 -11.08 -1.63
C ASN A 32 6.47 -11.16 -2.36
N TYR A 33 5.57 -10.21 -2.09
CA TYR A 33 4.32 -10.01 -2.81
C TYR A 33 4.49 -9.98 -4.33
N GLN A 34 5.58 -9.37 -4.83
CA GLN A 34 5.84 -9.35 -6.27
C GLN A 34 6.12 -10.76 -6.81
N GLN A 35 6.94 -11.55 -6.12
CA GLN A 35 7.24 -12.92 -6.55
C GLN A 35 5.99 -13.82 -6.55
N LEU A 36 5.08 -13.59 -5.59
CA LEU A 36 3.80 -14.27 -5.54
C LEU A 36 2.89 -13.82 -6.69
N ALA A 37 2.85 -12.52 -6.99
CA ALA A 37 2.13 -11.95 -8.13
C ALA A 37 2.58 -12.59 -9.45
N ASP A 38 3.89 -12.65 -9.68
CA ASP A 38 4.47 -13.24 -10.88
C ASP A 38 4.14 -14.75 -10.99
N THR A 39 4.12 -15.46 -9.85
CA THR A 39 3.83 -16.91 -9.82
C THR A 39 2.37 -17.22 -10.16
N PHE A 40 1.44 -16.40 -9.70
CA PHE A 40 0.00 -16.65 -9.84
C PHE A 40 -0.67 -15.84 -10.95
N GLY A 41 0.06 -14.94 -11.62
CA GLY A 41 -0.47 -14.08 -12.66
C GLY A 41 -1.45 -13.02 -12.13
N PHE A 42 -1.27 -12.57 -10.88
CA PHE A 42 -2.10 -11.53 -10.27
C PHE A 42 -1.33 -10.22 -10.09
N THR A 43 -2.04 -9.11 -9.90
CA THR A 43 -1.39 -7.86 -9.49
C THR A 43 -0.87 -7.96 -8.05
N LYS A 44 0.20 -7.21 -7.74
CA LYS A 44 0.76 -7.13 -6.38
C LYS A 44 -0.30 -6.75 -5.34
N LEU A 45 -1.24 -5.87 -5.69
CA LEU A 45 -2.33 -5.46 -4.80
C LEU A 45 -3.34 -6.58 -4.56
N GLN A 46 -3.71 -7.36 -5.59
CA GLN A 46 -4.56 -8.53 -5.41
C GLN A 46 -3.90 -9.55 -4.50
N VAL A 47 -2.60 -9.80 -4.69
CA VAL A 47 -1.85 -10.70 -3.82
C VAL A 47 -1.79 -10.17 -2.39
N LYS A 48 -1.52 -8.88 -2.19
CA LYS A 48 -1.52 -8.27 -0.85
C LYS A 48 -2.88 -8.46 -0.17
N ARG A 49 -3.96 -8.06 -0.83
CA ARG A 49 -5.34 -8.22 -0.31
C ARG A 49 -5.68 -9.68 -0.01
N ALA A 50 -5.26 -10.60 -0.87
CA ALA A 50 -5.46 -12.02 -0.64
C ALA A 50 -4.66 -12.51 0.59
N CYS A 51 -3.41 -12.07 0.74
CA CYS A 51 -2.59 -12.39 1.91
C CYS A 51 -3.18 -11.80 3.21
N ASP A 52 -3.66 -10.56 3.17
CA ASP A 52 -4.34 -9.90 4.29
C ASP A 52 -5.59 -10.72 4.68
N LEU A 53 -6.44 -11.06 3.71
CA LEU A 53 -7.63 -11.90 3.93
C LEU A 53 -7.29 -13.28 4.51
N LEU A 54 -6.27 -13.95 3.97
CA LEU A 54 -5.85 -15.27 4.48
C LEU A 54 -5.30 -15.18 5.91
N THR A 55 -4.73 -14.03 6.30
CA THR A 55 -4.26 -13.77 7.66
C THR A 55 -5.44 -13.50 8.60
N ASP A 56 -6.44 -12.73 8.15
CA ASP A 56 -7.67 -12.48 8.89
C ASP A 56 -8.48 -13.78 9.11
N MET A 57 -8.46 -14.69 8.13
CA MET A 57 -9.04 -16.03 8.25
C MET A 57 -8.18 -17.01 9.07
N LEU A 58 -7.03 -16.57 9.60
CA LEU A 58 -6.08 -17.38 10.38
C LEU A 58 -5.54 -18.60 9.63
N LEU A 59 -5.57 -18.58 8.29
CA LEU A 59 -5.11 -19.66 7.43
C LEU A 59 -3.61 -19.61 7.20
N ILE A 60 -3.04 -18.40 7.24
CA ILE A 60 -1.60 -18.17 7.13
C ILE A 60 -1.13 -17.19 8.20
N LYS A 61 0.13 -17.31 8.58
CA LYS A 61 0.85 -16.34 9.40
C LYS A 61 1.93 -15.68 8.56
N ILE A 62 1.94 -14.34 8.56
CA ILE A 62 2.94 -13.53 7.86
C ILE A 62 3.76 -12.78 8.90
N GLU A 63 5.08 -12.89 8.82
CA GLU A 63 6.03 -12.16 9.67
C GLU A 63 7.05 -11.43 8.80
N PHE A 64 7.43 -10.23 9.21
CA PHE A 64 8.49 -9.47 8.56
C PHE A 64 9.73 -9.46 9.44
N ARG A 65 10.83 -9.99 8.92
CA ARG A 65 12.10 -10.10 9.65
C ARG A 65 13.21 -9.41 8.88
N THR A 66 14.23 -8.94 9.60
CA THR A 66 15.48 -8.49 9.00
C THR A 66 16.43 -9.68 8.90
N ILE A 67 17.00 -9.91 7.72
CA ILE A 67 17.97 -10.99 7.48
C ILE A 67 19.28 -10.42 6.94
N ASN A 68 20.39 -11.07 7.28
CA ASN A 68 21.69 -10.81 6.66
C ASN A 68 21.92 -11.86 5.58
N ALA A 69 21.87 -11.45 4.31
CA ALA A 69 22.15 -12.31 3.17
C ALA A 69 23.41 -11.78 2.48
N ASP A 70 24.46 -12.61 2.41
CA ASP A 70 25.72 -12.32 1.70
C ASP A 70 26.35 -10.96 2.08
N GLY A 71 26.32 -10.62 3.37
CA GLY A 71 26.88 -9.36 3.91
C GLY A 71 25.98 -8.13 3.71
N LYS A 72 24.79 -8.30 3.13
CA LYS A 72 23.77 -7.24 3.01
C LYS A 72 22.62 -7.49 3.98
N ILE A 73 22.30 -6.46 4.76
CA ILE A 73 21.15 -6.45 5.66
C ILE A 73 19.90 -6.11 4.85
N LEU A 74 19.01 -7.08 4.70
CA LEU A 74 17.70 -6.93 4.06
C LEU A 74 16.64 -6.76 5.15
N ASN A 75 16.09 -5.56 5.25
CA ASN A 75 15.01 -5.25 6.17
C ASN A 75 13.64 -5.65 5.60
N ASN A 76 12.69 -5.91 6.50
CA ASN A 76 11.29 -6.15 6.15
C ASN A 76 11.07 -7.31 5.14
N VAL A 77 11.82 -8.40 5.30
CA VAL A 77 11.66 -9.59 4.48
C VAL A 77 10.47 -10.40 4.97
N MET A 78 9.55 -10.69 4.06
CA MET A 78 8.31 -11.41 4.34
C MET A 78 8.53 -12.92 4.42
N PHE A 79 8.06 -13.50 5.52
CA PHE A 79 8.04 -14.92 5.82
C PHE A 79 6.59 -15.38 5.96
N VAL A 80 6.21 -16.40 5.20
CA VAL A 80 4.86 -16.96 5.17
C VAL A 80 4.86 -18.38 5.72
N GLU A 81 3.95 -18.64 6.63
CA GLU A 81 3.73 -19.95 7.25
C GLU A 81 2.25 -20.33 7.15
N PRO A 82 1.89 -21.45 6.52
CA PRO A 82 0.51 -21.92 6.52
C PRO A 82 0.15 -22.50 7.91
N VAL A 83 -1.08 -22.28 8.36
CA VAL A 83 -1.62 -22.86 9.60
C VAL A 83 -2.43 -24.11 9.23
N PRO A 84 -1.87 -25.33 9.35
CA PRO A 84 -2.50 -26.52 8.79
C PRO A 84 -3.85 -26.85 9.44
N THR A 85 -4.00 -26.56 10.73
CA THR A 85 -5.22 -26.82 11.50
C THR A 85 -6.42 -26.07 10.93
N GLU A 86 -6.28 -24.77 10.71
CA GLU A 86 -7.36 -23.95 10.17
C GLU A 86 -7.62 -24.25 8.69
N ILE A 87 -6.55 -24.49 7.91
CA ILE A 87 -6.67 -24.92 6.51
C ILE A 87 -7.44 -26.25 6.40
N LYS A 88 -7.22 -27.20 7.33
CA LYS A 88 -7.91 -28.49 7.33
C LYS A 88 -9.41 -28.33 7.56
N LYS A 89 -9.83 -27.37 8.41
CA LYS A 89 -11.26 -27.09 8.69
C LYS A 89 -12.01 -26.59 7.46
N ILE A 90 -11.37 -25.71 6.67
CA ILE A 90 -12.01 -25.10 5.49
C ILE A 90 -11.86 -25.93 4.22
N SER A 91 -10.93 -26.88 4.20
CA SER A 91 -10.68 -27.68 3.01
C SER A 91 -11.73 -28.78 2.92
N SER A 92 -12.61 -28.66 1.92
CA SER A 92 -13.65 -29.66 1.61
C SER A 92 -13.10 -31.07 1.37
N MET A 93 -11.80 -31.19 1.08
CA MET A 93 -11.09 -32.47 0.95
C MET A 93 -10.96 -33.25 2.27
N TYR A 94 -11.08 -32.60 3.44
CA TYR A 94 -10.98 -33.22 4.77
C TYR A 94 -12.28 -33.17 5.58
N GLN A 95 -13.36 -32.61 5.02
CA GLN A 95 -14.71 -32.78 5.57
C GLN A 95 -15.13 -34.22 5.29
N GLN A 96 -14.94 -35.09 6.29
CA GLN A 96 -15.23 -36.51 6.13
C GLN A 96 -16.75 -36.70 6.02
N ILE A 97 -17.12 -37.47 5.00
CA ILE A 97 -18.33 -38.29 4.97
C ILE A 97 -18.31 -39.10 6.26
N GLU A 98 -19.24 -38.81 7.18
CA GLU A 98 -19.61 -39.76 8.22
C GLU A 98 -20.38 -40.87 7.52
N GLU A 99 -19.72 -41.95 7.10
CA GLU A 99 -20.34 -43.28 6.94
C GLU A 99 -19.26 -44.34 6.60
N ASP A 100 -19.04 -45.21 7.59
CA ASP A 100 -18.71 -46.66 7.55
C ASP A 100 -17.51 -47.18 6.71
N PRO A 101 -16.64 -48.08 7.26
CA PRO A 101 -15.49 -48.60 6.54
C PRO A 101 -15.89 -49.76 5.60
N GLY A 102 -16.38 -49.41 4.41
CA GLY A 102 -16.69 -50.34 3.33
C GLY A 102 -15.71 -50.25 2.17
N TYR A 103 -14.92 -51.31 1.98
CA TYR A 103 -14.06 -51.67 0.85
C TYR A 103 -14.01 -50.76 -0.41
N LEU A 104 -12.78 -50.31 -0.69
CA LEU A 104 -12.14 -49.97 -1.97
C LEU A 104 -12.93 -50.23 -3.27
N GLU A 105 -13.23 -49.17 -4.01
CA GLU A 105 -13.06 -49.16 -5.47
C GLU A 105 -12.77 -47.73 -5.98
N VAL A 106 -11.51 -47.50 -6.36
CA VAL A 106 -11.07 -46.24 -6.97
C VAL A 106 -11.40 -46.31 -8.46
N ASN A 107 -12.52 -45.73 -8.87
CA ASN A 107 -12.80 -45.47 -10.28
C ASN A 107 -11.83 -44.40 -10.81
N ARG A 108 -10.73 -44.86 -11.41
CA ARG A 108 -9.81 -44.02 -12.17
C ARG A 108 -10.50 -43.58 -13.47
N VAL A 109 -10.82 -42.29 -13.58
CA VAL A 109 -11.18 -41.67 -14.86
C VAL A 109 -9.93 -41.68 -15.75
N VAL A 110 -10.04 -42.38 -16.88
CA VAL A 110 -9.04 -42.44 -17.94
C VAL A 110 -8.83 -41.04 -18.52
N THR A 111 -7.64 -40.47 -18.36
CA THR A 111 -7.26 -39.23 -19.03
C THR A 111 -7.04 -39.50 -20.52
N SER A 112 -7.97 -39.04 -21.37
CA SER A 112 -7.71 -38.90 -22.80
C SER A 112 -6.73 -37.75 -23.01
N LYS A 113 -5.63 -38.03 -23.71
CA LYS A 113 -4.67 -37.02 -24.17
C LYS A 113 -5.33 -36.23 -25.31
N SER A 114 -6.03 -35.14 -25.00
CA SER A 114 -6.43 -34.15 -26.00
C SER A 114 -5.83 -32.78 -25.69
N ARG A 115 -5.23 -32.22 -26.75
CA ARG A 115 -4.61 -30.90 -26.89
C ARG A 115 -5.44 -29.78 -26.23
N PRO A 116 -4.82 -28.78 -25.58
CA PRO A 116 -5.58 -27.71 -24.93
C PRO A 116 -6.30 -26.86 -25.97
N SER A 117 -7.62 -26.75 -25.84
CA SER A 117 -8.43 -25.81 -26.61
C SER A 117 -8.25 -24.41 -26.05
N SER A 118 -7.84 -23.47 -26.90
CA SER A 118 -7.87 -22.04 -26.63
C SER A 118 -9.32 -21.59 -26.40
N LEU A 119 -9.71 -21.35 -25.16
CA LEU A 119 -10.96 -20.68 -24.83
C LEU A 119 -10.65 -19.28 -24.30
N THR A 120 -11.09 -18.31 -25.09
CA THR A 120 -11.12 -16.86 -24.84
C THR A 120 -11.96 -16.56 -23.60
N SER A 121 -11.31 -16.11 -22.52
CA SER A 121 -12.02 -15.65 -21.33
C SER A 121 -12.52 -14.22 -21.55
N LYS A 122 -13.85 -14.06 -21.55
CA LYS A 122 -14.54 -12.77 -21.56
C LYS A 122 -14.16 -11.95 -20.33
N GLU A 123 -13.95 -10.66 -20.56
CA GLU A 123 -13.50 -9.65 -19.60
C GLU A 123 -14.42 -9.54 -18.37
N SER A 124 -13.81 -9.32 -17.21
CA SER A 124 -14.49 -8.99 -15.95
C SER A 124 -14.23 -7.52 -15.56
N PRO A 125 -15.13 -6.87 -14.77
CA PRO A 125 -15.26 -5.42 -14.74
C PRO A 125 -14.06 -4.70 -14.11
N ASN A 126 -13.62 -3.66 -14.80
CA ASN A 126 -12.49 -2.81 -14.46
C ASN A 126 -12.82 -1.93 -13.22
N PHE A 127 -12.38 -2.34 -12.03
CA PHE A 127 -12.26 -1.41 -10.90
C PHE A 127 -10.85 -0.79 -10.93
N LYS A 128 -10.77 0.47 -11.39
CA LYS A 128 -9.54 1.27 -11.36
C LYS A 128 -9.05 1.46 -9.92
N VAL A 129 -8.07 0.67 -9.51
CA VAL A 129 -7.26 0.91 -8.31
C VAL A 129 -5.79 0.87 -8.71
N LYS A 130 -5.17 2.06 -8.82
CA LYS A 130 -3.75 2.21 -9.19
C LYS A 130 -2.85 1.72 -8.05
N THR A 131 -1.94 0.80 -8.35
CA THR A 131 -0.92 0.29 -7.42
C THR A 131 0.45 0.64 -7.99
N ASN A 132 1.13 1.60 -7.39
CA ASN A 132 2.49 1.97 -7.79
C ASN A 132 3.49 1.10 -7.02
N THR A 133 4.28 0.32 -7.75
CA THR A 133 5.49 -0.33 -7.24
C THR A 133 6.64 0.14 -8.11
N GLU A 134 7.29 1.23 -7.71
CA GLU A 134 8.50 1.69 -8.38
C GLU A 134 9.71 0.93 -7.83
N ILE A 135 10.52 0.46 -8.77
CA ILE A 135 11.77 -0.25 -8.55
C ILE A 135 12.85 0.82 -8.42
N THR A 136 13.55 0.84 -7.29
CA THR A 136 14.72 1.68 -7.06
C THR A 136 15.87 1.24 -7.98
N THR A 137 16.34 2.12 -8.85
CA THR A 137 17.64 2.00 -9.52
C THR A 137 18.48 3.22 -9.17
N LYS A 138 19.54 3.00 -8.37
CA LYS A 138 20.63 3.94 -8.11
C LYS A 138 21.66 3.86 -9.24
N ILE A 139 21.97 4.97 -9.90
CA ILE A 139 23.28 5.40 -10.48
C ILE A 139 23.04 6.73 -11.22
N THR A 140 23.82 7.82 -11.17
CA THR A 140 25.15 8.15 -10.61
C THR A 140 25.21 9.69 -10.46
N THR A 141 25.99 10.11 -9.48
CA THR A 141 26.54 11.45 -9.17
C THR A 141 26.82 12.34 -10.40
N GLU A 142 26.28 13.57 -10.40
CA GLU A 142 27.01 14.86 -10.41
C GLU A 142 26.08 16.03 -10.80
N ASN A 143 25.99 17.03 -9.91
CA ASN A 143 25.54 18.41 -10.13
C ASN A 143 24.05 18.67 -10.51
N VAL A 144 23.20 18.85 -9.50
CA VAL A 144 22.57 20.14 -9.08
C VAL A 144 21.50 19.81 -8.03
N SER A 145 21.60 20.45 -6.86
CA SER A 145 20.71 20.30 -5.72
C SER A 145 19.35 20.98 -5.87
N SER A 146 18.73 20.99 -7.06
CA SER A 146 17.58 21.88 -7.33
C SER A 146 16.52 21.17 -8.17
N SER A 147 15.91 20.14 -7.60
CA SER A 147 14.67 19.63 -8.16
C SER A 147 13.59 19.74 -7.10
N ILE A 148 12.48 20.40 -7.43
CA ILE A 148 11.28 20.44 -6.61
C ILE A 148 10.88 19.05 -6.06
N PHE A 149 11.22 17.98 -6.77
CA PHE A 149 11.00 16.59 -6.38
C PHE A 149 11.87 16.18 -5.18
N SER A 150 13.16 16.54 -5.15
CA SER A 150 14.01 16.24 -4.00
C SER A 150 13.63 17.07 -2.78
N PHE A 151 13.19 18.31 -2.98
CA PHE A 151 12.61 19.13 -1.93
C PHE A 151 11.36 18.46 -1.32
N TYR A 152 10.49 17.90 -2.18
CA TYR A 152 9.34 17.14 -1.71
C TYR A 152 9.75 15.92 -0.89
N GLU A 153 10.66 15.08 -1.41
CA GLU A 153 11.05 13.83 -0.77
C GLU A 153 11.63 14.03 0.63
N ASN A 154 12.46 15.06 0.79
CA ASN A 154 13.12 15.37 2.05
C ASN A 154 12.16 15.87 3.14
N ASN A 155 11.04 16.50 2.76
CA ASN A 155 10.18 17.21 3.70
C ASN A 155 8.78 16.60 3.87
N PHE A 156 8.21 16.04 2.81
CA PHE A 156 6.85 15.46 2.80
C PHE A 156 6.86 13.92 2.82
N GLY A 157 7.99 13.30 2.50
CA GLY A 157 8.18 11.85 2.48
C GLY A 157 8.20 11.28 1.07
N ILE A 158 7.93 9.98 0.94
CA ILE A 158 8.11 9.23 -0.31
C ILE A 158 7.33 9.87 -1.46
N LEU A 159 8.05 10.26 -2.52
CA LEU A 159 7.43 10.75 -3.75
C LEU A 159 6.76 9.58 -4.46
N ASN A 160 5.46 9.73 -4.70
CA ASN A 160 4.66 8.78 -5.45
C ASN A 160 4.45 9.34 -6.87
N SER A 161 4.46 8.50 -7.91
CA SER A 161 4.14 8.85 -9.30
C SER A 161 2.98 9.86 -9.45
N PHE A 162 1.86 9.66 -8.74
CA PHE A 162 0.72 10.60 -8.80
C PHE A 162 1.09 12.01 -8.31
N ILE A 163 1.87 12.09 -7.22
CA ILE A 163 2.32 13.36 -6.68
C ILE A 163 3.39 13.98 -7.56
N ALA A 164 4.28 13.18 -8.15
CA ALA A 164 5.27 13.66 -9.11
C ALA A 164 4.62 14.26 -10.37
N GLU A 165 3.58 13.61 -10.90
CA GLU A 165 2.79 14.13 -12.02
C GLU A 165 2.06 15.42 -11.63
N ASN A 166 1.45 15.46 -10.44
CA ASN A 166 0.77 16.64 -9.92
C ASN A 166 1.74 17.82 -9.71
N ILE A 167 2.90 17.59 -9.12
CA ILE A 167 3.96 18.59 -8.96
C ILE A 167 4.44 19.09 -10.33
N SER A 168 4.70 18.18 -11.29
CA SER A 168 5.08 18.54 -12.66
C SER A 168 4.03 19.45 -13.30
N GLN A 169 2.75 19.12 -13.13
CA GLN A 169 1.64 19.92 -13.65
C GLN A 169 1.63 21.33 -13.03
N TRP A 170 1.77 21.44 -11.70
CA TRP A 170 1.81 22.76 -11.06
C TRP A 170 3.03 23.59 -11.44
N VAL A 171 4.19 22.95 -11.64
CA VAL A 171 5.40 23.63 -12.12
C VAL A 171 5.15 24.21 -13.53
N ASN A 172 4.46 23.48 -14.40
CA ASN A 172 4.10 23.94 -15.75
C ASN A 172 3.02 25.03 -15.74
N ASP A 173 2.01 24.91 -14.87
CA ASP A 173 0.87 25.85 -14.81
C ASP A 173 1.22 27.17 -14.10
N THR A 174 2.22 27.14 -13.21
CA THR A 174 2.67 28.29 -12.43
C THR A 174 4.16 28.55 -12.67
N SER A 175 5.01 28.22 -11.71
CA SER A 175 6.46 28.17 -11.85
C SER A 175 7.04 27.33 -10.71
N GLU A 176 8.26 26.82 -10.89
CA GLU A 176 8.94 26.05 -9.85
C GLU A 176 9.08 26.83 -8.54
N GLU A 177 9.38 28.12 -8.63
CA GLU A 177 9.50 29.02 -7.46
C GLU A 177 8.22 29.13 -6.66
N LEU A 178 7.05 29.22 -7.32
CA LEU A 178 5.77 29.27 -6.65
C LEU A 178 5.45 27.94 -5.98
N VAL A 179 5.69 26.82 -6.67
CA VAL A 179 5.50 25.49 -6.07
C VAL A 179 6.36 25.32 -4.82
N GLN A 180 7.63 25.73 -4.87
CA GLN A 180 8.52 25.66 -3.72
C GLN A 180 8.01 26.55 -2.56
N ALA A 181 7.61 27.79 -2.85
CA ALA A 181 7.11 28.74 -1.87
C ALA A 181 5.79 28.26 -1.20
N ALA A 182 4.95 27.52 -1.93
CA ALA A 182 3.75 26.90 -1.37
C ALA A 182 4.09 25.71 -0.47
N MET A 183 5.05 24.87 -0.89
CA MET A 183 5.55 23.75 -0.09
C MET A 183 6.17 24.24 1.23
N GLU A 184 7.02 25.26 1.20
CA GLU A 184 7.62 25.86 2.40
C GLU A 184 6.56 26.37 3.39
N ARG A 185 5.47 26.97 2.89
CA ARG A 185 4.35 27.43 3.72
C ARG A 185 3.60 26.28 4.37
N ALA A 186 3.43 25.17 3.67
CA ALA A 186 2.82 23.97 4.25
C ALA A 186 3.69 23.41 5.39
N LEU A 187 5.01 23.37 5.21
CA LEU A 187 5.96 22.89 6.22
C LEU A 187 5.99 23.79 7.47
N LYS A 188 5.93 25.11 7.31
CA LYS A 188 5.80 26.05 8.44
C LYS A 188 4.56 25.77 9.29
N GLN A 189 3.49 25.23 8.70
CA GLN A 189 2.27 24.84 9.40
C GLN A 189 2.21 23.34 9.74
N GLN A 190 3.29 22.59 9.51
CA GLN A 190 3.39 21.13 9.65
C GLN A 190 2.25 20.40 8.93
N LYS A 191 1.89 20.87 7.73
CA LYS A 191 0.84 20.29 6.89
C LYS A 191 1.43 19.47 5.76
N LYS A 192 0.61 18.52 5.28
CA LYS A 192 0.92 17.65 4.14
C LYS A 192 0.78 18.40 2.81
N TRP A 193 1.26 17.78 1.73
CA TRP A 193 1.19 18.30 0.35
C TRP A 193 -0.15 18.89 -0.07
N ASN A 194 -1.27 18.26 0.30
CA ASN A 194 -2.62 18.76 -0.04
C ASN A 194 -2.86 20.21 0.43
N TYR A 195 -2.19 20.65 1.49
CA TYR A 195 -2.27 22.04 1.94
C TYR A 195 -1.49 22.98 1.02
N ALA A 196 -0.30 22.58 0.56
CA ALA A 196 0.46 23.32 -0.45
C ALA A 196 -0.33 23.43 -1.76
N GLU A 197 -0.97 22.35 -2.20
CA GLU A 197 -1.86 22.35 -3.37
C GLU A 197 -3.03 23.34 -3.20
N GLY A 198 -3.60 23.42 -1.99
CA GLY A 198 -4.64 24.40 -1.66
C GLY A 198 -4.14 25.85 -1.78
N ILE A 199 -2.91 26.12 -1.34
CA ILE A 199 -2.27 27.43 -1.50
C ILE A 199 -2.08 27.75 -2.99
N LEU A 200 -1.59 26.80 -3.79
CA LEU A 200 -1.39 26.99 -5.23
C LEU A 200 -2.71 27.28 -5.95
N LYS A 201 -3.79 26.57 -5.62
CA LYS A 201 -5.13 26.86 -6.14
C LYS A 201 -5.59 28.27 -5.77
N GLN A 202 -5.36 28.69 -4.53
CA GLN A 202 -5.69 30.04 -4.10
C GLN A 202 -4.90 31.09 -4.88
N TRP A 203 -3.61 30.85 -5.14
CA TRP A 203 -2.77 31.77 -5.91
C TRP A 203 -3.21 31.88 -7.36
N VAL A 204 -3.49 30.76 -8.03
CA VAL A 204 -4.03 30.76 -9.40
C VAL A 204 -5.36 31.51 -9.47
N ASN A 205 -6.27 31.29 -8.50
CA ASN A 205 -7.55 32.00 -8.45
C ASN A 205 -7.40 33.52 -8.25
N ASN A 206 -6.32 33.97 -7.60
CA ASN A 206 -6.01 35.39 -7.39
C ASN A 206 -5.07 35.96 -8.47
N ASN A 207 -4.82 35.24 -9.56
CA ASN A 207 -3.92 35.64 -10.66
C ASN A 207 -2.49 35.99 -10.22
N VAL A 208 -2.00 35.31 -9.18
CA VAL A 208 -0.65 35.49 -8.64
C VAL A 208 0.34 34.79 -9.57
N LYS A 209 1.24 35.55 -10.19
CA LYS A 209 2.22 35.00 -11.14
C LYS A 209 3.67 35.21 -10.71
N THR A 210 3.91 36.08 -9.72
CA THR A 210 5.26 36.39 -9.25
C THR A 210 5.40 36.21 -7.74
N LEU A 211 6.62 35.97 -7.27
CA LEU A 211 6.91 35.92 -5.82
C LEU A 211 6.55 37.23 -5.11
N LYS A 212 6.61 38.37 -5.80
CA LYS A 212 6.19 39.67 -5.24
C LYS A 212 4.69 39.70 -4.92
N ASP A 213 3.87 39.10 -5.77
CA ASP A 213 2.41 39.02 -5.56
C ASP A 213 2.08 38.09 -4.37
N VAL A 214 2.89 37.05 -4.18
CA VAL A 214 2.80 36.14 -3.05
C VAL A 214 3.07 36.87 -1.72
N ASP A 215 4.09 37.73 -1.67
CA ASP A 215 4.42 38.50 -0.47
C ASP A 215 3.34 39.54 -0.13
N ALA A 216 2.74 40.17 -1.16
CA ALA A 216 1.60 41.06 -1.00
C ALA A 216 0.39 40.31 -0.38
N LEU A 217 0.05 39.14 -0.91
CA LEU A 217 -1.04 38.30 -0.37
C LEU A 217 -0.75 37.82 1.05
N GLU A 218 0.49 37.48 1.39
CA GLU A 218 0.86 37.07 2.75
C GLU A 218 0.63 38.22 3.74
N THR A 219 1.03 39.44 3.36
CA THR A 219 0.83 40.64 4.17
C THR A 219 -0.66 40.88 4.46
N GLU A 220 -1.51 40.67 3.45
CA GLU A 220 -2.97 40.78 3.59
C GLU A 220 -3.58 39.64 4.42
N TYR A 221 -3.11 38.41 4.24
CA TYR A 221 -3.57 37.25 4.99
C TYR A 221 -3.26 37.38 6.49
N GLN A 222 -2.05 37.82 6.84
CA GLN A 222 -1.66 38.07 8.23
C GLN A 222 -2.47 39.20 8.86
N ARG A 223 -2.73 40.28 8.11
CA ARG A 223 -3.63 41.37 8.53
C ARG A 223 -5.04 40.84 8.85
N ASN A 224 -5.61 40.02 7.96
CA ASN A 224 -6.95 39.47 8.12
C ASN A 224 -7.06 38.40 9.22
N LYS A 225 -5.99 37.62 9.48
CA LYS A 225 -5.94 36.66 10.60
C LYS A 225 -5.99 37.35 11.96
N GLY A 226 -5.38 38.53 12.08
CA GLY A 226 -5.46 39.37 13.28
C GLY A 226 -6.86 39.95 13.53
N VAL A 227 -7.58 40.33 12.47
CA VAL A 227 -8.93 40.91 12.57
C VAL A 227 -9.97 39.87 13.04
N LYS A 228 -9.93 38.64 12.50
CA LYS A 228 -10.86 37.56 12.90
C LYS A 228 -10.70 37.13 14.37
N LYS A 229 -9.48 37.20 14.92
CA LYS A 229 -9.24 36.94 16.36
C LYS A 229 -9.89 38.01 17.26
N ARG A 230 -10.04 39.25 16.79
CA ARG A 230 -10.67 40.35 17.56
C ARG A 230 -12.20 40.29 17.54
N VAL A 231 -12.79 39.83 16.43
CA VAL A 231 -14.26 39.74 16.29
C VAL A 231 -14.86 38.56 17.08
N GLY A 232 -14.09 37.49 17.33
CA GLY A 232 -14.56 36.30 18.07
C GLY A 232 -14.60 36.41 19.60
N ILE A 233 -14.09 37.50 20.19
CA ILE A 233 -13.97 37.64 21.66
C ILE A 233 -15.13 38.44 22.28
N ASN A 234 -15.96 39.14 21.50
CA ASN A 234 -16.96 40.07 22.04
C ASN A 234 -18.42 39.62 21.84
N ARG A 235 -18.76 38.41 22.30
CA ARG A 235 -20.16 37.95 22.47
C ARG A 235 -20.37 37.35 23.87
N LYS A 236 -20.13 38.15 24.90
CA LYS A 236 -20.74 38.00 26.23
C LYS A 236 -21.00 39.40 26.77
N SER A 237 -22.20 39.89 26.51
CA SER A 237 -22.90 40.94 27.26
C SER A 237 -24.20 40.26 27.69
N ASP A 238 -24.33 39.82 28.94
CA ASP A 238 -24.81 40.63 30.07
C ASP A 238 -26.02 41.48 29.67
N ASP A 239 -27.21 40.88 29.88
CA ASP A 239 -28.53 41.50 30.06
C ASP A 239 -29.48 40.36 30.46
N SER A 240 -30.33 40.40 31.48
CA SER A 240 -30.59 41.32 32.58
C SER A 240 -31.49 40.52 33.54
N ASP A 241 -31.24 40.61 34.85
CA ASP A 241 -32.16 40.16 35.89
C ASP A 241 -33.50 40.89 35.71
N SER A 242 -34.60 40.14 35.58
CA SER A 242 -35.94 40.68 35.85
C SER A 242 -36.87 39.57 36.35
N GLU A 243 -37.02 39.58 37.68
CA GLU A 243 -38.20 39.29 38.49
C GLU A 243 -39.29 38.37 37.89
N TYR A 244 -39.44 37.19 38.50
CA TYR A 244 -40.67 36.40 38.43
C TYR A 244 -41.42 36.53 39.77
N ILE A 245 -42.47 37.35 39.78
CA ILE A 245 -43.47 37.42 40.85
C ILE A 245 -44.81 36.90 40.29
N GLY A 246 -45.43 35.94 41.00
CA GLY A 246 -46.87 35.62 40.99
C GLY A 246 -47.36 34.78 39.81
N LEU A 247 -48.12 33.69 39.99
CA LEU A 247 -49.06 33.30 41.05
C LEU A 247 -49.03 31.78 41.27
#